data_AF-A0A9N9MG73-F1
#
_entry.id   AF-A0A9N9MG73-F1
#
_cell.length_a   1.000
_cell.length_b   1.000
_cell.length_c   1.000
_cell.angle_alpha   90.00
_cell.angle_beta   90.00
_cell.angle_gamma   90.00
#
_symmetry.space_group_name_H-M   'P 1'
#
loop_
_entity.id
_entity.type
_entity.pdbx_description
1 polymer ?
#
loop_
_entity_poly.entity_id
_entity_poly.type
_entity_poly.pdbx_seq_one_letter_code
_entity_poly.pdbx_strand_id
1 'polypeptide(L)'
;MENLKMSRIYRKRVGSRPYKNYTNESLDRAMQLVRNGSSYREAAAKFGIPWKTLWNKIKAKHTNSVGALTLLTELEERHFVDVLLATAEFGSPLTAFDLLSGS
;
A
#
# COMPACT_ATOMS: atom_id res chain seq x y z
N MET A 1 4.61 34.98 1.75
CA MET A 1 5.35 33.83 2.33
C MET A 1 4.32 32.79 2.74
N GLU A 2 3.96 31.89 1.82
CA GLU A 2 2.98 30.84 2.09
C GLU A 2 3.62 29.66 2.84
N ASN A 3 3.02 29.30 3.97
CA ASN A 3 3.39 28.12 4.75
C ASN A 3 2.85 26.86 4.06
N LEU A 4 3.68 26.22 3.24
CA LEU A 4 3.40 24.88 2.70
C LEU A 4 3.31 23.88 3.86
N LYS A 5 2.09 23.48 4.20
CA LYS A 5 1.79 22.46 5.21
C LYS A 5 2.23 21.09 4.68
N MET A 6 3.53 20.79 4.78
CA MET A 6 4.07 19.49 4.38
C MET A 6 3.33 18.36 5.08
N SER A 7 3.02 17.31 4.31
CA SER A 7 2.42 16.08 4.81
C SER A 7 3.25 15.52 5.96
N ARG A 8 2.58 15.00 7.00
CA ARG A 8 3.25 14.45 8.19
C ARG A 8 4.21 13.34 7.76
N ILE A 9 5.52 13.59 7.85
CA ILE A 9 6.54 12.55 7.66
C ILE A 9 6.37 11.54 8.79
N TYR A 10 5.81 10.37 8.47
CA TYR A 10 5.60 9.30 9.44
C TYR A 10 6.94 8.67 9.83
N ARG A 11 7.52 9.12 10.94
CA ARG A 11 8.69 8.48 11.57
C ARG A 11 8.22 7.48 12.61
N LYS A 12 8.51 6.19 12.40
CA LYS A 12 8.26 5.15 13.41
C LYS A 12 9.14 5.40 14.64
N ARG A 13 8.54 5.29 15.83
CA ARG A 13 9.31 5.31 17.09
C ARG A 13 10.23 4.09 17.13
N VAL A 14 11.50 4.32 17.40
CA VAL A 14 12.49 3.25 17.64
C VAL A 14 12.01 2.41 18.82
N GLY A 15 11.99 1.08 18.67
CA GLY A 15 11.44 0.14 19.67
C GLY A 15 9.93 -0.11 19.57
N SER A 16 9.23 0.45 18.58
CA SER A 16 7.83 0.10 18.32
C SER A 16 7.71 -1.38 17.86
N ARG A 17 6.60 -2.02 18.23
CA ARG A 17 6.35 -3.44 17.90
C ARG A 17 6.45 -3.65 16.38
N PRO A 18 7.30 -4.57 15.91
CA PRO A 18 7.34 -4.89 14.50
C PRO A 18 6.03 -5.59 14.11
N TYR A 19 5.31 -5.01 13.15
CA TYR A 19 4.02 -5.54 12.69
C TYR A 19 4.16 -6.83 11.86
N LYS A 20 5.36 -7.12 11.33
CA LYS A 20 5.62 -8.25 10.44
C LYS A 20 7.05 -8.75 10.61
N ASN A 21 7.18 -9.97 11.13
CA ASN A 21 8.47 -10.64 11.37
C ASN A 21 8.70 -11.83 10.42
N TYR A 22 7.96 -11.91 9.33
CA TYR A 22 8.08 -13.00 8.33
C TYR A 22 8.24 -12.41 6.93
N THR A 23 9.02 -13.10 6.10
CA THR A 23 9.26 -12.71 4.70
C THR A 23 8.05 -13.03 3.83
N ASN A 24 7.89 -12.32 2.71
CA ASN A 24 6.82 -12.62 1.74
C ASN A 24 6.96 -14.06 1.22
N GLU A 25 8.19 -14.48 0.90
CA GLU A 25 8.46 -15.84 0.43
C GLU A 25 8.03 -16.92 1.43
N SER A 26 8.32 -16.74 2.73
CA SER A 26 7.90 -17.70 3.76
C SER A 26 6.37 -17.80 3.85
N LEU A 27 5.69 -16.67 3.67
CA LEU A 27 4.23 -16.60 3.66
C LEU A 27 3.64 -17.30 2.43
N ASP A 28 4.24 -17.12 1.26
CA ASP A 28 3.79 -17.77 0.03
C ASP A 28 3.97 -19.29 0.09
N ARG A 29 5.13 -19.76 0.56
CA ARG A 29 5.38 -21.20 0.79
C ARG A 29 4.43 -21.79 1.83
N ALA A 30 4.14 -21.05 2.91
CA ALA A 30 3.18 -21.47 3.92
C ALA A 30 1.75 -21.58 3.36
N MET A 31 1.33 -20.62 2.52
CA MET A 31 0.03 -20.69 1.85
C MET A 31 -0.07 -21.84 0.87
N GLN A 32 1.01 -22.14 0.12
CA GLN A 32 1.07 -23.31 -0.76
C GLN A 32 0.93 -24.62 0.02
N LEU A 33 1.63 -24.75 1.16
CA LEU A 33 1.53 -25.93 2.02
C LEU A 33 0.09 -26.18 2.48
N VAL A 34 -0.62 -25.12 2.91
CA VAL A 34 -2.03 -25.22 3.30
C VAL A 34 -2.94 -25.58 2.12
N ARG A 35 -2.67 -25.04 0.93
CA ARG A 35 -3.41 -25.40 -0.30
C ARG A 35 -3.21 -26.86 -0.69
N ASN A 36 -2.04 -27.43 -0.39
CA ASN A 36 -1.72 -28.85 -0.64
C ASN A 36 -2.35 -29.80 0.39
N GLY A 37 -3.10 -29.29 1.38
CA GLY A 37 -3.85 -30.11 2.35
C GLY A 37 -3.28 -30.12 3.77
N SER A 38 -2.13 -29.46 4.03
CA SER A 38 -1.62 -29.34 5.40
C SER A 38 -2.49 -28.42 6.26
N SER A 39 -2.49 -28.66 7.57
CA SER A 39 -3.25 -27.82 8.50
C SER A 39 -2.61 -26.44 8.68
N TYR A 40 -3.42 -25.43 9.02
CA TYR A 40 -2.91 -24.08 9.33
C TYR A 40 -1.89 -24.08 10.48
N ARG A 41 -2.06 -24.98 11.46
CA ARG A 41 -1.15 -25.10 12.62
C ARG A 41 0.19 -25.71 12.23
N GLU A 42 0.17 -26.69 11.35
CA GLU A 42 1.38 -27.33 10.82
C GLU A 42 2.19 -26.34 9.97
N ALA A 43 1.53 -25.62 9.05
CA ALA A 43 2.17 -24.56 8.28
C ALA A 43 2.71 -23.44 9.18
N ALA A 44 1.96 -23.06 10.22
CA ALA A 44 2.39 -22.05 11.18
C ALA A 44 3.67 -22.46 11.94
N ALA A 45 3.73 -23.71 12.41
CA ALA A 45 4.89 -24.24 13.10
C ALA A 45 6.12 -24.32 12.17
N LYS A 46 5.92 -24.73 10.92
CA LYS A 46 7.00 -24.91 9.93
C LYS A 46 7.64 -23.59 9.48
N PHE A 47 6.83 -22.53 9.33
CA PHE A 47 7.29 -21.24 8.78
C PHE A 47 7.38 -20.12 9.81
N GLY A 48 7.04 -20.38 11.08
CA GLY A 48 7.07 -19.37 12.15
C GLY A 48 6.03 -18.25 11.97
N ILE A 49 4.97 -18.50 11.18
CA ILE A 49 3.91 -17.53 10.88
C ILE A 49 2.70 -17.87 11.75
N PRO A 50 2.09 -16.91 12.46
CA PRO A 50 0.89 -17.19 13.22
C PRO A 50 -0.23 -17.78 12.34
N TRP A 51 -0.84 -18.89 12.77
CA TRP A 51 -1.88 -19.59 12.01
C TRP A 51 -3.03 -18.67 11.57
N LYS A 52 -3.38 -17.69 12.42
CA LYS A 52 -4.44 -16.70 12.18
C LYS A 52 -4.09 -15.77 11.02
N THR A 53 -2.80 -15.49 10.80
CA THR A 53 -2.30 -14.75 9.62
C THR A 53 -2.55 -15.53 8.34
N LEU A 54 -2.22 -16.83 8.33
CA LEU A 54 -2.46 -17.70 7.17
C LEU A 54 -3.96 -17.80 6.86
N TRP A 55 -4.78 -18.00 7.90
CA TRP A 55 -6.23 -18.05 7.76
C TRP A 55 -6.82 -16.75 7.20
N ASN A 56 -6.40 -15.59 7.71
CA ASN A 56 -6.84 -14.28 7.22
C ASN A 56 -6.46 -14.05 5.75
N LYS A 57 -5.25 -14.46 5.35
CA LYS A 57 -4.77 -14.33 3.98
C LYS A 57 -5.54 -15.23 3.02
N ILE A 58 -5.81 -16.48 3.40
CA ILE A 58 -6.58 -17.42 2.59
C ILE A 58 -8.06 -16.99 2.49
N LYS A 59 -8.63 -16.44 3.56
CA LYS A 59 -10.00 -15.89 3.57
C LYS A 59 -10.11 -14.46 3.02
N ALA A 60 -9.03 -13.91 2.46
CA ALA A 60 -9.00 -12.57 1.85
C ALA A 60 -9.57 -11.44 2.75
N LYS A 61 -9.43 -11.54 4.08
CA LYS A 61 -10.06 -10.58 5.02
C LYS A 61 -9.46 -9.17 5.03
N HIS A 62 -8.35 -8.97 4.32
CA HIS A 62 -7.57 -7.72 4.32
C HIS A 62 -7.32 -7.22 2.89
N THR A 63 -8.30 -7.35 1.99
CA THR A 63 -8.23 -6.81 0.63
C THR A 63 -8.60 -5.33 0.54
N ASN A 64 -9.14 -4.74 1.61
CA ASN A 64 -9.47 -3.34 1.62
C ASN A 64 -8.20 -2.49 1.47
N SER A 65 -8.28 -1.49 0.60
CA SER A 65 -7.26 -0.44 0.47
C SER A 65 -6.97 0.14 1.87
N VAL A 66 -5.72 0.02 2.31
CA VAL A 66 -5.26 0.57 3.58
C VAL A 66 -4.87 2.04 3.34
N GLY A 67 -5.73 2.97 3.73
CA GLY A 67 -5.48 4.40 3.56
C GLY A 67 -6.71 5.26 3.88
N ALA A 68 -6.52 6.58 3.99
CA ALA A 68 -7.61 7.53 3.87
C ALA A 68 -8.18 7.46 2.43
N LEU A 69 -9.43 7.91 2.22
CA LEU A 69 -10.00 7.99 0.88
C LEU A 69 -9.01 8.70 -0.06
N THR A 70 -8.73 8.10 -1.22
CA THR A 70 -8.09 8.82 -2.31
C THR A 70 -9.06 9.93 -2.72
N LEU A 71 -8.67 11.19 -2.52
CA LEU A 71 -9.50 12.34 -2.90
C LEU A 71 -9.77 12.35 -4.41
N LEU A 72 -8.86 11.77 -5.18
CA LEU A 72 -8.98 11.56 -6.62
C LEU A 72 -9.36 10.11 -6.92
N THR A 73 -10.22 9.93 -7.91
CA THR A 73 -10.48 8.63 -8.54
C THR A 73 -9.30 8.21 -9.42
N GLU A 74 -9.16 6.91 -9.71
CA GLU A 74 -8.09 6.42 -10.60
C GLU A 74 -8.13 7.06 -11.99
N LEU A 75 -9.32 7.43 -12.47
CA LEU A 75 -9.50 8.07 -13.77
C LEU A 75 -8.98 9.51 -13.74
N GLU A 76 -9.29 10.27 -12.69
CA GLU A 76 -8.78 11.62 -12.49
C GLU A 76 -7.26 11.60 -12.32
N GLU A 77 -6.72 10.68 -11.54
CA GLU A 77 -5.27 10.54 -11.33
C GLU A 77 -4.53 10.27 -12.66
N ARG A 78 -5.06 9.40 -13.52
CA ARG A 78 -4.51 9.17 -14.87
C ARG A 78 -4.54 10.44 -15.72
N HIS A 79 -5.64 11.19 -15.66
CA HIS A 79 -5.76 12.44 -16.41
C HIS A 79 -4.72 13.48 -15.97
N PHE A 80 -4.46 13.59 -14.66
CA PHE A 80 -3.38 14.43 -14.16
C PHE A 80 -2.01 13.97 -14.65
N VAL A 81 -1.74 12.65 -14.68
CA VAL A 81 -0.47 12.12 -15.21
C VAL A 81 -0.28 12.47 -16.68
N ASP A 82 -1.30 12.26 -17.51
CA ASP A 82 -1.25 12.55 -18.94
C ASP A 82 -0.98 14.05 -19.20
N VAL A 83 -1.67 14.91 -18.46
CA VAL A 83 -1.52 16.37 -18.56
C VAL A 83 -0.13 16.81 -18.09
N LEU A 84 0.41 16.21 -17.02
CA LEU A 84 1.78 16.50 -16.56
C LEU A 84 2.84 16.06 -17.57
N LEU A 85 2.64 14.92 -18.24
CA LEU A 85 3.56 14.44 -19.28
C LEU A 85 3.54 15.37 -20.50
N ALA A 86 2.35 15.72 -20.99
CA ALA A 86 2.21 16.61 -22.15
C ALA A 86 2.81 18.01 -21.90
N THR A 87 2.65 18.54 -20.68
CA THR A 87 3.20 19.86 -20.31
C THR A 87 4.70 19.83 -20.07
N ALA A 88 5.24 18.72 -19.57
CA ALA A 88 6.68 18.49 -19.49
C ALA A 88 7.32 18.45 -20.89
N GLU A 89 6.67 17.80 -21.87
CA GLU A 89 7.13 17.79 -23.27
C GLU A 89 7.06 19.17 -23.93
N PHE A 90 6.02 19.95 -23.63
CA PHE A 90 5.84 21.30 -24.17
C PHE A 90 6.72 22.37 -23.49
N GLY A 91 7.44 22.02 -22.42
CA GLY A 91 8.39 22.91 -21.76
C GLY A 91 7.76 24.00 -20.88
N SER A 92 6.47 23.87 -20.55
CA SER A 92 5.79 24.78 -19.61
C SER A 92 5.42 24.00 -18.34
N PRO A 93 6.17 24.15 -17.24
CA PRO A 93 5.83 23.46 -16.01
C PRO A 93 4.50 23.97 -15.48
N LEU A 94 3.53 23.07 -15.27
CA LEU A 94 2.28 23.41 -14.59
C LEU A 94 2.59 23.90 -13.17
N THR A 95 2.09 25.08 -12.85
CA THR A 95 2.20 25.65 -11.52
C THR A 95 1.02 25.20 -10.66
N ALA A 96 1.15 25.30 -9.33
CA ALA A 96 0.06 24.95 -8.42
C ALA A 96 -1.24 25.74 -8.70
N PHE A 97 -1.14 26.89 -9.35
CA PHE A 97 -2.27 27.72 -9.77
C PHE A 97 -3.11 27.06 -10.87
N ASP A 98 -2.46 26.42 -11.84
CA ASP A 98 -3.12 25.75 -12.98
C ASP A 98 -3.91 24.51 -12.56
N LEU A 99 -3.55 23.92 -11.41
CA LEU A 99 -4.19 22.74 -10.84
C LEU A 99 -5.38 23.06 -9.92
N LEU A 100 -5.52 24.31 -9.48
CA LEU A 100 -6.52 24.75 -8.48
C LEU A 100 -7.62 25.64 -9.05
N SER A 101 -7.54 26.05 -10.32
CA SER A 101 -8.46 27.02 -10.94
C SER A 101 -9.77 26.44 -11.50
N GLY A 102 -10.06 25.15 -11.25
CA GLY A 102 -11.24 24.46 -11.78
C GLY A 102 -11.90 23.56 -10.74
N SER A 103 -12.52 24.17 -9.73
CA SER A 103 -13.48 23.52 -8.82
C SER A 103 -14.77 24.31 -8.77
#